data_AF-A0A6G1S3Y7-F1
#
_entry.id   AF-A0A6G1S3Y7-F1
#
_cell.length_a   1.000
_cell.length_b   1.000
_cell.length_c   1.000
_cell.angle_alpha   90.00
_cell.angle_beta   90.00
_cell.angle_gamma   90.00
#
_symmetry.space_group_name_H-M   'P 1'
#
loop_
_entity.id
_entity.type
_entity.pdbx_description
1 polymer ?
#
loop_
_entity_poly.entity_id
_entity_poly.type
_entity_poly.pdbx_seq_one_letter_code
_entity_poly.pdbx_strand_id
1 'polypeptide(L)'
;FRFFSPSLLLEERISSRIKGKIMTEENRFCKNCKRDVSADNFSLHEVHCLRFLTLCPECDEPVAQKDMKDHQREAHKEVRCNHCHQSMKQYQLEHHETKECHKRPTKCQ
;
A
#
# COMPACT_ATOMS: atom_id res chain seq x y z
N PHE A 1 -44.70 39.28 -21.37
CA PHE A 1 -44.55 38.81 -19.99
C PHE A 1 -44.49 37.29 -20.00
N ARG A 2 -43.34 36.74 -19.57
CA ARG A 2 -42.96 35.34 -19.26
C ARG A 2 -43.58 34.20 -20.11
N PHE A 3 -42.79 33.74 -21.08
CA PHE A 3 -42.84 32.35 -21.57
C PHE A 3 -42.31 31.41 -20.47
N PHE A 4 -43.13 30.42 -20.09
CA PHE A 4 -42.69 29.28 -19.27
C PHE A 4 -41.88 28.33 -20.17
N SER A 5 -40.62 28.07 -19.83
CA SER A 5 -39.78 27.10 -20.55
C SER A 5 -39.87 25.72 -19.88
N PRO A 6 -40.05 24.61 -20.62
CA PRO A 6 -40.38 23.29 -20.07
C PRO A 6 -39.18 22.52 -19.47
N SER A 7 -38.00 23.12 -19.40
CA SER A 7 -36.74 22.43 -19.07
C SER A 7 -36.55 22.08 -17.59
N LEU A 8 -37.46 22.46 -16.70
CA LEU A 8 -37.29 22.27 -15.24
C LEU A 8 -37.77 20.91 -14.70
N LEU A 9 -38.34 20.02 -15.53
CA LEU A 9 -38.85 18.72 -15.07
C LEU A 9 -37.94 17.52 -15.35
N LEU A 10 -36.72 17.72 -15.86
CA LEU A 10 -35.75 16.63 -16.04
C LEU A 10 -34.63 16.63 -14.97
N GLU A 11 -34.34 17.77 -14.37
CA GLU A 11 -33.27 17.91 -13.37
C GLU A 11 -33.63 17.29 -12.01
N GLU A 12 -34.92 17.12 -11.68
CA GLU A 12 -35.34 16.54 -10.40
C GLU A 12 -35.33 15.00 -10.35
N ARG A 13 -35.15 14.32 -11.50
CA ARG A 13 -35.05 12.83 -11.54
C ARG A 13 -33.64 12.29 -11.47
N ILE A 14 -32.62 13.13 -11.61
CA ILE A 14 -31.21 12.72 -11.52
C ILE A 14 -30.75 12.70 -10.04
N SER A 15 -31.42 13.45 -9.15
CA SER A 15 -31.08 13.58 -7.73
C SER A 15 -31.31 12.30 -6.89
N SER A 16 -32.20 11.40 -7.30
CA SER A 16 -32.48 10.15 -6.59
C SER A 16 -31.52 9.00 -6.94
N ARG A 17 -30.66 9.15 -7.97
CA ARG A 17 -29.65 8.14 -8.35
C ARG A 17 -28.21 8.47 -7.93
N ILE A 18 -27.92 9.72 -7.59
CA ILE A 18 -26.58 10.17 -7.13
C ILE A 18 -26.42 10.04 -5.61
N LYS A 19 -27.48 9.66 -4.86
CA LYS A 19 -27.39 9.20 -3.46
C LYS A 19 -26.82 7.77 -3.30
N GLY A 20 -26.14 7.26 -4.33
CA GLY A 20 -25.31 6.06 -4.21
C GLY A 20 -23.98 6.41 -3.55
N LYS A 21 -23.96 6.42 -2.21
CA LYS A 21 -22.78 6.33 -1.34
C LYS A 21 -21.47 6.87 -1.92
N ILE A 22 -21.11 8.10 -1.55
CA ILE A 22 -19.69 8.41 -1.37
C ILE A 22 -19.29 7.54 -0.17
N MET A 23 -18.80 6.31 -0.42
CA MET A 23 -18.09 5.56 0.60
C MET A 23 -16.77 6.29 0.78
N THR A 24 -16.73 7.24 1.71
CA THR A 24 -15.47 7.65 2.30
C THR A 24 -14.93 6.39 2.97
N GLU A 25 -13.98 5.72 2.34
CA GLU A 25 -13.19 4.68 2.98
C GLU A 25 -12.40 5.37 4.09
N GLU A 26 -13.01 5.47 5.26
CA GLU A 26 -12.34 5.96 6.45
C GLU A 26 -11.28 4.94 6.80
N ASN A 27 -10.04 5.38 6.93
CA ASN A 27 -8.93 4.54 7.35
C ASN A 27 -8.47 4.94 8.75
N ARG A 28 -7.99 3.94 9.50
CA ARG A 28 -7.41 4.08 10.83
C ARG A 28 -6.01 3.49 10.83
N PHE A 29 -5.08 4.20 11.48
CA PHE A 29 -3.70 3.77 11.58
C PHE A 29 -3.53 2.65 12.62
N CYS A 30 -2.97 1.50 12.21
CA CYS A 30 -2.61 0.41 13.11
C CYS A 30 -1.19 0.64 13.67
N LYS A 31 -1.08 0.74 14.99
CA LYS A 31 0.22 0.93 15.67
C LYS A 31 1.13 -0.30 15.60
N ASN A 32 0.58 -1.51 15.45
CA ASN A 32 1.37 -2.75 15.43
C ASN A 32 2.06 -2.96 14.08
N CYS A 33 1.32 -2.89 12.97
CA CYS A 33 1.89 -3.06 11.63
C CYS A 33 2.26 -1.76 10.91
N LYS A 34 2.09 -0.60 11.56
CA LYS A 34 2.40 0.73 11.01
C LYS A 34 1.72 1.02 9.65
N ARG A 35 0.50 0.51 9.42
CA ARG A 35 -0.28 0.70 8.18
C ARG A 35 -1.65 1.28 8.44
N ASP A 36 -2.17 2.00 7.45
CA ASP A 36 -3.57 2.43 7.40
C ASP A 36 -4.47 1.26 7.01
N VAL A 37 -5.54 1.08 7.77
CA VAL A 37 -6.50 -0.02 7.62
C VAL A 37 -7.90 0.55 7.61
N SER A 38 -8.78 0.05 6.75
CA SER A 38 -10.19 0.45 6.71
C SER A 38 -10.81 0.42 8.13
N ALA A 39 -11.45 1.52 8.51
CA ALA A 39 -12.07 1.72 9.81
C ALA A 39 -13.15 0.67 10.08
N ASP A 40 -13.92 0.29 9.05
CA ASP A 40 -14.97 -0.73 9.11
C ASP A 40 -14.41 -2.10 9.56
N ASN A 41 -13.18 -2.41 9.17
CA ASN A 41 -12.54 -3.70 9.45
C ASN A 41 -11.44 -3.60 10.53
N PHE A 42 -11.27 -2.44 11.16
CA PHE A 42 -10.13 -2.18 12.05
C PHE A 42 -10.12 -3.12 13.27
N SER A 43 -11.26 -3.40 13.88
CA SER A 43 -11.34 -4.29 15.06
C SER A 43 -10.89 -5.72 14.74
N LEU A 44 -11.29 -6.24 13.58
CA LEU A 44 -10.84 -7.57 13.12
C LEU A 44 -9.34 -7.55 12.81
N HIS A 45 -8.88 -6.51 12.11
CA HIS A 45 -7.47 -6.32 11.82
C HIS A 45 -6.65 -6.26 13.10
N GLU A 46 -7.05 -5.49 14.11
CA GLU A 46 -6.30 -5.29 15.34
C GLU A 46 -6.01 -6.61 16.06
N VAL A 47 -7.03 -7.45 16.23
CA VAL A 47 -6.87 -8.79 16.84
C VAL A 47 -5.96 -9.67 16.00
N HIS A 48 -6.16 -9.72 14.68
CA HIS A 48 -5.33 -10.53 13.80
C HIS A 48 -3.87 -10.05 13.79
N CYS A 49 -3.69 -8.74 13.67
CA CYS A 49 -2.40 -8.08 13.58
C CYS A 49 -1.59 -8.32 14.85
N LEU A 50 -2.17 -8.07 16.03
CA LEU A 50 -1.49 -8.30 17.32
C LEU A 50 -1.12 -9.78 17.54
N ARG A 51 -1.97 -10.69 17.07
CA ARG A 51 -1.75 -12.12 17.30
C ARG A 51 -0.73 -12.74 16.35
N PHE A 52 -0.68 -12.28 15.10
CA PHE A 52 0.04 -12.99 14.05
C PHE A 52 1.12 -12.18 13.35
N LEU A 53 1.09 -10.84 13.41
CA LEU A 53 2.05 -9.98 12.73
C LEU A 53 3.00 -9.33 13.74
N THR A 54 4.27 -9.26 13.37
CA THR A 54 5.30 -8.50 14.07
C THR A 54 6.15 -7.76 13.05
N LEU A 55 6.73 -6.63 13.43
CA LEU A 55 7.66 -5.92 12.56
C LEU A 55 9.01 -6.64 12.53
N CYS A 56 9.61 -6.71 11.35
CA CYS A 56 10.99 -7.11 11.20
C CYS A 56 11.90 -6.06 11.87
N PRO A 57 12.84 -6.46 12.76
CA PRO A 57 13.72 -5.51 13.44
C PRO A 57 14.76 -4.85 12.52
N GLU A 58 14.98 -5.38 11.32
CA GLU A 58 15.97 -4.87 10.37
C GLU A 58 15.37 -3.96 9.29
N CYS A 59 14.16 -4.25 8.80
CA CYS A 59 13.53 -3.48 7.71
C CYS A 59 12.16 -2.89 8.05
N ASP A 60 11.67 -3.05 9.29
CA ASP A 60 10.35 -2.58 9.73
C ASP A 60 9.15 -3.15 8.94
N GLU A 61 9.36 -4.18 8.11
CA GLU A 61 8.28 -4.82 7.36
C GLU A 61 7.37 -5.62 8.30
N PRO A 62 6.03 -5.51 8.19
CA PRO A 62 5.12 -6.38 8.92
C PRO A 62 5.13 -7.81 8.38
N VAL A 63 5.62 -8.75 9.18
CA VAL A 63 5.77 -10.17 8.80
C VAL A 63 4.97 -11.05 9.75
N ALA A 64 4.41 -12.14 9.23
CA ALA A 64 3.78 -13.13 10.08
C ALA A 64 4.82 -13.77 11.01
N GLN A 65 4.52 -13.87 12.31
CA GLN A 65 5.46 -14.34 13.32
C GLN A 65 6.03 -15.73 13.00
N LYS A 66 5.20 -16.62 12.45
CA LYS A 66 5.61 -17.96 12.00
C LYS A 66 6.62 -17.94 10.85
N ASP A 67 6.57 -16.91 10.00
CA ASP A 67 7.37 -16.80 8.78
C ASP A 67 8.61 -15.90 9.00
N MET A 68 8.74 -15.27 10.17
CA MET A 68 9.83 -14.33 10.48
C MET A 68 11.21 -14.96 10.26
N LYS A 69 11.42 -16.21 10.65
CA LYS A 69 12.71 -16.90 10.44
C LYS A 69 13.06 -17.03 8.96
N ASP A 70 12.07 -17.32 8.12
CA ASP A 70 12.30 -17.48 6.68
C ASP A 70 12.44 -16.12 6.01
N HIS A 71 11.69 -15.10 6.44
CA HIS A 71 11.90 -13.72 6.02
C HIS A 71 13.34 -13.26 6.33
N GLN A 72 13.85 -13.48 7.54
CA GLN A 72 15.24 -13.15 7.89
C GLN A 72 16.25 -13.83 6.96
N ARG A 73 16.03 -15.11 6.66
CA ARG A 73 16.92 -15.88 5.78
C ARG A 73 16.92 -15.35 4.34
N GLU A 74 15.75 -15.02 3.80
CA GLU A 74 15.59 -14.70 2.38
C GLU A 74 15.69 -13.21 2.07
N ALA A 75 15.06 -12.35 2.87
CA ALA A 75 15.06 -10.91 2.65
C ALA A 75 16.35 -10.24 3.15
N HIS A 76 17.01 -10.82 4.17
CA HIS A 76 18.21 -10.26 4.79
C HIS A 76 19.49 -11.05 4.48
N LYS A 77 19.49 -11.97 3.51
CA LYS A 77 20.74 -12.51 2.96
C LYS A 77 21.54 -11.42 2.25
N GLU A 78 22.86 -11.53 2.33
CA GLU A 78 23.76 -10.67 1.55
C GLU A 78 23.76 -11.14 0.08
N VAL A 79 23.54 -10.18 -0.82
CA VAL A 79 23.61 -10.36 -2.27
C VAL A 79 24.42 -9.25 -2.90
N ARG A 80 24.87 -9.48 -4.13
CA ARG A 80 25.61 -8.48 -4.92
C ARG A 80 24.78 -8.04 -6.10
N CYS A 81 24.73 -6.73 -6.34
CA CYS A 81 24.11 -6.20 -7.54
C CYS A 81 24.88 -6.66 -8.79
N ASN A 82 24.17 -7.10 -9.82
CA ASN A 82 24.78 -7.61 -11.05
C ASN A 82 25.45 -6.51 -11.90
N HIS A 83 25.07 -5.25 -11.69
CA HIS A 83 25.58 -4.11 -12.47
C HIS A 83 26.77 -3.42 -11.81
N CYS A 84 26.72 -3.23 -10.49
CA CYS A 84 27.74 -2.48 -9.75
C CYS A 84 28.59 -3.34 -8.81
N HIS A 85 28.21 -4.61 -8.60
CA HIS A 85 28.86 -5.58 -7.71
C HIS A 85 28.97 -5.17 -6.25
N GLN A 86 28.22 -4.14 -5.82
CA GLN A 86 28.11 -3.77 -4.41
C GLN A 86 27.31 -4.83 -3.65
N SER A 87 27.79 -5.20 -2.46
CA SER A 87 27.07 -6.08 -1.53
C SER A 87 25.98 -5.29 -0.79
N MET A 88 24.79 -5.88 -0.66
CA MET A 88 23.65 -5.33 0.08
C MET A 88 22.70 -6.44 0.52
N LYS A 89 21.66 -6.10 1.29
CA LYS A 89 20.61 -7.05 1.67
C LYS A 89 19.65 -7.30 0.50
N GLN A 90 19.12 -8.52 0.39
CA GLN A 90 18.20 -8.89 -0.69
C GLN A 90 17.00 -7.94 -0.81
N TYR A 91 16.40 -7.51 0.30
CA TYR A 91 15.25 -6.59 0.29
C TYR A 91 15.56 -5.21 -0.30
N GLN A 92 16.84 -4.80 -0.31
CA GLN A 92 17.28 -3.51 -0.85
C GLN A 92 17.59 -3.58 -2.34
N LEU A 93 17.82 -4.79 -2.87
CA LEU A 93 18.36 -4.98 -4.22
C LEU A 93 17.45 -4.38 -5.30
N GLU A 94 16.13 -4.58 -5.21
CA GLU A 94 15.19 -4.03 -6.19
C GLU A 94 15.17 -2.50 -6.17
N HIS A 95 15.16 -1.90 -4.98
CA HIS A 95 15.21 -0.44 -4.85
C HIS A 95 16.52 0.12 -5.40
N HIS A 96 17.63 -0.51 -5.04
CA HIS A 96 18.94 -0.15 -5.56
C HIS A 96 18.95 -0.22 -7.09
N GLU A 97 18.56 -1.37 -7.66
CA GLU A 97 18.58 -1.59 -9.10
C GLU A 97 17.68 -0.62 -9.85
N THR A 98 16.54 -0.19 -9.29
CA THR A 98 15.56 0.68 -9.96
C THR A 98 15.74 2.18 -9.70
N LYS A 99 16.40 2.58 -8.60
CA LYS A 99 16.52 3.99 -8.20
C LYS A 99 17.96 4.47 -8.01
N GLU A 100 18.86 3.63 -7.51
CA GLU A 100 20.17 4.09 -7.01
C GLU A 100 21.37 3.58 -7.84
N CYS A 101 21.19 2.51 -8.60
CA CYS A 101 22.30 1.86 -9.28
C CYS A 101 22.82 2.71 -10.44
N HIS A 102 23.97 3.35 -10.22
CA HIS A 102 24.66 4.19 -11.21
C HIS A 102 25.12 3.43 -12.46
N LYS A 103 25.22 2.09 -12.38
CA LYS A 103 25.60 1.23 -13.50
C LYS A 103 24.41 0.50 -14.13
N ARG A 104 23.16 0.86 -13.76
CA ARG A 104 21.96 0.29 -14.36
C ARG A 104 21.93 0.59 -15.88
N PRO A 105 21.62 -0.39 -16.73
CA PRO A 105 21.39 -0.15 -18.14
C PRO A 105 20.16 0.76 -18.34
N THR A 106 20.35 1.86 -19.06
CA THR A 106 19.26 2.78 -19.45
C THR A 106 18.91 2.55 -20.92
N LYS A 107 17.66 2.85 -21.30
CA LYS A 107 17.28 2.83 -22.72
C LYS A 107 18.07 3.93 -23.45
N CYS A 108 18.67 3.58 -24.58
CA CYS A 108 19.26 4.55 -25.49
C CYS A 108 18.15 5.50 -25.98
N GLN A 109 18.46 6.80 -26.07
CA GLN A 109 17.56 7.82 -26.64
C GLN A 109 17.70 7.86 -28.16
#